data_AF-A0A7C1UCQ6-F1
#
_entry.id   AF-A0A7C1UCQ6-F1
#
_cell.length_a   1.000
_cell.length_b   1.000
_cell.length_c   1.000
_cell.angle_alpha   90.00
_cell.angle_beta   90.00
_cell.angle_gamma   90.00
#
_symmetry.space_group_name_H-M   'P 1'
#
loop_
_entity.id
_entity.type
_entity.pdbx_description
1 polymer ?
#
loop_
_entity_poly.entity_id
_entity_poly.type
_entity_poly.pdbx_seq_one_letter_code
_entity_poly.pdbx_strand_id
1 'polypeptide(L)' 'MLRLLRRIRETAEKELPADAPEASVDTVAVYYVEPVDGTVKLTELRVSEDGEFLDSWPQGFFDERFGELY' A
#
# COMPACT_ATOMS: atom_id res chain seq x y z
N MET A 1 -1.74 -0.10 -7.19
CA MET A 1 -1.31 -0.43 -5.81
C MET A 1 -1.96 -1.69 -5.25
N LEU A 2 -3.30 -1.79 -5.20
CA LEU A 2 -4.02 -2.89 -4.51
C LEU A 2 -3.63 -4.32 -4.91
N ARG A 3 -3.12 -4.54 -6.13
CA ARG A 3 -2.62 -5.84 -6.58
C ARG A 3 -1.36 -6.30 -5.83
N LEU A 4 -0.50 -5.36 -5.41
CA LEU A 4 0.71 -5.67 -4.63
C LEU A 4 0.36 -6.10 -3.20
N LEU A 5 -0.54 -5.38 -2.54
CA LEU A 5 -1.03 -5.72 -1.21
C LEU A 5 -1.69 -7.10 -1.18
N ARG A 6 -2.55 -7.38 -2.18
CA ARG A 6 -3.12 -8.71 -2.37
C ARG A 6 -2.03 -9.77 -2.51
N ARG A 7 -0.92 -9.48 -3.21
CA ARG A 7 0.18 -10.42 -3.40
C ARG A 7 0.99 -10.66 -2.12
N ILE A 8 1.17 -9.62 -1.30
CA ILE A 8 1.78 -9.74 0.03
C ILE A 8 0.94 -10.67 0.90
N ARG A 9 -0.38 -10.49 0.88
CA ARG A 9 -1.32 -11.39 1.56
C ARG A 9 -1.27 -12.82 1.04
N GLU A 10 -1.35 -13.02 -0.29
CA GLU A 10 -1.25 -14.36 -0.91
C GLU A 10 0.07 -15.06 -0.55
N THR A 11 1.15 -14.30 -0.40
CA THR A 11 2.47 -14.79 0.05
C THR A 11 2.41 -15.22 1.52
N ALA A 12 1.86 -14.38 2.39
CA ALA A 12 1.74 -14.66 3.82
C ALA A 12 0.82 -15.87 4.11
N GLU A 13 -0.28 -16.00 3.36
CA GLU A 13 -1.23 -17.12 3.47
C GLU A 13 -0.71 -18.41 2.77
N LYS A 14 0.47 -18.35 2.11
CA LYS A 14 1.05 -19.45 1.31
C LYS A 14 0.14 -19.97 0.21
N GLU A 15 -0.79 -19.13 -0.24
CA GLU A 15 -1.70 -19.40 -1.36
C GLU A 15 -1.12 -18.91 -2.70
N LEU A 16 0.20 -18.67 -2.74
CA LEU A 16 0.86 -18.19 -3.94
C LEU A 16 0.81 -19.25 -5.06
N PRO A 17 0.38 -18.89 -6.27
CA PRO A 17 0.51 -19.77 -7.43
C PRO A 17 1.98 -20.14 -7.66
N ALA A 18 2.26 -21.37 -8.13
CA ALA A 18 3.63 -21.84 -8.34
C ALA A 18 4.47 -20.99 -9.34
N ASP A 19 3.82 -20.23 -10.22
CA ASP A 19 4.46 -19.38 -11.24
C ASP A 19 4.39 -17.87 -10.88
N ALA A 20 3.95 -17.55 -9.66
CA ALA A 20 3.80 -16.19 -9.19
C ALA A 20 5.09 -15.63 -8.58
N PRO A 21 5.43 -14.35 -8.84
CA PRO A 21 6.43 -13.66 -8.04
C PRO A 21 5.93 -13.49 -6.61
N GLU A 22 6.78 -13.88 -5.65
CA GLU A 22 6.60 -13.64 -4.22
C GLU A 22 6.71 -12.14 -3.94
N ALA A 23 5.84 -11.63 -3.06
CA ALA A 23 5.93 -10.26 -2.57
C ALA A 23 5.80 -10.30 -1.05
N SER A 24 6.74 -9.69 -0.35
CA SER A 24 6.72 -9.54 1.10
C SER A 24 6.95 -8.08 1.48
N VAL A 25 6.69 -7.75 2.75
CA VAL A 25 6.95 -6.42 3.32
C VAL A 25 8.42 -6.00 3.21
N ASP A 26 9.35 -6.95 3.09
CA ASP A 26 10.77 -6.69 2.88
C ASP A 26 11.11 -6.33 1.42
N THR A 27 10.30 -6.82 0.47
CA THR A 27 10.50 -6.57 -0.97
C THR A 27 9.74 -5.34 -1.50
N VAL A 28 8.79 -4.80 -0.73
CA VAL A 28 7.92 -3.71 -1.16
C VAL A 28 7.82 -2.65 -0.07
N ALA A 29 8.34 -1.45 -0.37
CA ALA A 29 8.17 -0.27 0.47
C ALA A 29 7.21 0.73 -0.21
N VAL A 30 6.34 1.36 0.56
CA VAL A 30 5.41 2.38 0.09
C VAL A 30 5.74 3.71 0.75
N TYR A 31 5.99 4.73 -0.06
CA TYR A 31 6.21 6.10 0.41
C TYR A 31 5.14 7.02 -0.16
N TYR A 32 4.48 7.75 0.73
CA TYR A 32 3.61 8.87 0.37
C TYR A 32 4.46 10.12 0.17
N VAL A 33 4.39 10.69 -1.03
CA VAL A 33 5.19 11.84 -1.44
C VAL A 33 4.25 13.02 -1.67
N GLU A 34 4.42 14.07 -0.88
CA GLU A 34 3.63 15.29 -1.00
C GLU A 34 4.52 16.55 -1.05
N PRO A 35 4.16 17.55 -1.86
CA PRO A 35 4.79 18.86 -1.82
C PRO A 35 4.24 19.67 -0.63
N VAL A 36 5.12 20.12 0.25
CA VAL A 36 4.80 20.97 1.41
C VAL A 36 5.73 22.18 1.39
N ASP A 37 5.17 23.37 1.25
CA ASP A 37 5.89 24.66 1.31
C ASP A 37 7.16 24.72 0.44
N GLY A 38 7.09 24.18 -0.78
CA GLY A 38 8.22 24.16 -1.72
C GLY A 38 9.28 23.09 -1.44
N THR A 39 9.05 22.24 -0.44
CA THR A 39 9.84 21.03 -0.16
C THR A 39 9.02 19.77 -0.41
N VAL A 40 9.70 18.63 -0.58
CA VAL A 40 9.04 17.33 -0.73
C VAL A 40 9.11 16.59 0.59
N LYS A 41 7.96 16.24 1.14
CA LYS A 41 7.85 15.39 2.32
C LYS A 41 7.58 13.96 1.86
N LEU A 42 8.43 13.04 2.28
CA LEU A 42 8.24 11.61 2.10
C LEU A 42 7.82 11.01 3.45
N THR A 43 6.66 10.38 3.48
CA THR A 43 6.14 9.65 4.64
C THR A 43 6.09 8.17 4.28
N GLU A 44 6.77 7.33 5.05
CA GLU A 44 6.69 5.88 4.89
C GLU A 44 5.31 5.39 5.32
N LEU A 45 4.66 4.60 4.47
CA LEU A 45 3.44 3.89 4.76
C LEU A 45 3.77 2.42 4.96
N ARG A 46 3.81 1.98 6.22
CA ARG A 46 4.16 0.60 6.55
C ARG A 46 3.03 -0.32 6.17
N VAL A 47 3.40 -1.49 5.66
CA VAL A 47 2.50 -2.57 5.30
C VAL A 47 2.72 -3.72 6.28
N SER A 48 1.65 -4.33 6.77
CA SER A 48 1.69 -5.52 7.62
C SER A 48 2.00 -6.76 6.79
N GLU A 49 2.42 -7.83 7.46
CA GLU A 49 2.63 -9.13 6.80
C GLU A 49 1.33 -9.67 6.17
N ASP A 50 0.15 -9.24 6.64
CA ASP A 50 -1.16 -9.61 6.06
C ASP A 50 -1.50 -8.81 4.78
N GLY A 51 -0.63 -7.88 4.36
CA GLY A 51 -0.87 -7.05 3.18
C GLY A 51 -1.81 -5.87 3.45
N GLU A 52 -1.93 -5.41 4.69
CA GLU A 52 -2.71 -4.22 5.06
C GLU A 52 -1.80 -3.03 5.37
N PHE A 53 -2.26 -1.80 5.14
CA PHE A 53 -1.50 -0.62 5.59
C PHE A 53 -1.66 -0.45 7.11
N LEU A 54 -0.54 -0.37 7.81
CA LEU A 54 -0.50 -0.06 9.25
C LEU A 54 -0.68 1.44 9.50
N ASP A 55 -0.27 2.27 8.53
CA ASP A 55 -0.36 3.72 8.62
C ASP A 55 -1.56 4.26 7.83
N SER A 56 -2.28 5.19 8.44
CA SER A 56 -3.33 5.94 7.76
C SER A 56 -2.74 6.85 6.70
N TRP A 57 -3.40 6.91 5.54
CA TRP A 57 -3.00 7.80 4.47
C TRP A 57 -3.17 9.27 4.89
N PRO A 58 -2.12 10.11 4.78
CA PRO A 58 -2.14 11.49 5.28
C PRO A 58 -3.28 12.36 4.74
N GLN A 59 -3.66 12.13 3.48
CA GLN A 59 -4.76 12.83 2.80
C GLN A 59 -5.96 11.91 2.48
N GLY A 60 -6.05 10.76 3.16
CA GLY A 60 -6.96 9.69 2.74
C GLY A 60 -6.40 8.92 1.54
N PHE A 61 -6.66 7.61 1.50
CA PHE A 61 -6.17 6.76 0.39
C PHE A 61 -6.92 7.04 -0.91
N PHE A 62 -8.17 7.48 -0.77
CA PHE A 62 -9.09 7.93 -1.80
C PHE A 62 -9.88 9.08 -1.18
N ASP A 63 -9.45 10.32 -1.33
CA ASP A 63 -10.32 11.48 -1.03
C ASP A 63 -11.63 11.42 -1.88
N GLU A 64 -11.70 10.52 -2.87
CA GLU A 64 -12.72 10.42 -3.93
C GLU A 64 -13.71 9.24 -3.86
N ARG A 65 -13.77 8.38 -2.82
CA ARG A 65 -14.82 7.32 -2.83
C ARG A 65 -16.23 7.76 -2.43
N PHE A 66 -16.43 9.00 -1.97
CA PHE A 66 -17.75 9.48 -1.51
C PHE A 66 -18.22 10.81 -2.13
N GLY A 67 -17.47 11.40 -3.07
CA GLY A 67 -17.92 12.59 -3.80
C GLY A 67 -18.95 12.30 -4.90
N GLU A 68 -19.04 11.06 -5.40
CA GLU A 68 -19.93 10.68 -6.51
C GLU A 68 -20.63 9.32 -6.29
N LEU A 69 -21.17 9.09 -5.09
CA LEU A 69 -22.42 8.32 -4.99
C LEU A 69 -23.53 9.37 -5.01
N TYR A 70 -24.00 9.66 -6.22
CA TYR A 70 -25.12 10.55 -6.62
C TYR A 70 -26.13 10.94 -5.53
#